data_AF-A0A7V1GIY0-F1
#
_entry.id   AF-A0A7V1GIY0-F1
#
_cell.length_a   1.000
_cell.length_b   1.000
_cell.length_c   1.000
_cell.angle_alpha   90.00
_cell.angle_beta   90.00
_cell.angle_gamma   90.00
#
_symmetry.space_group_name_H-M   'P 1'
#
loop_
_entity.id
_entity.type
_entity.pdbx_description
1 polymer ?
#
loop_
_entity_poly.entity_id
_entity_poly.type
_entity_poly.pdbx_seq_one_letter_code
_entity_poly.pdbx_strand_id
1 'polypeptide(L)'
;MAKIEVREHESIEEALRRFKRALQRSGILSEAKKRRHYEKPSEKKRRKRIEAEKRRRKRLARARRGRIERGRGTGRGAGGRGRR
;
A
#
# COMPACT_ATOMS: atom_id res chain seq x y z
N MET A 1 -1.75 -14.65 -13.30
CA MET A 1 -2.47 -15.51 -12.34
C MET A 1 -1.76 -15.48 -11.01
N ALA A 2 -2.49 -15.55 -9.88
CA ALA A 2 -1.87 -15.67 -8.56
C ALA A 2 -1.86 -17.15 -8.17
N LYS A 3 -0.67 -17.74 -8.01
CA LYS A 3 -0.47 -19.11 -7.51
C LYS A 3 0.23 -19.03 -6.16
N ILE A 4 -0.20 -19.83 -5.19
CA ILE A 4 0.50 -20.05 -3.93
C ILE A 4 0.64 -21.54 -3.73
N GLU A 5 1.84 -21.96 -3.36
CA GLU A 5 2.13 -23.33 -2.95
C GLU A 5 2.02 -23.41 -1.43
N VAL A 6 1.22 -24.37 -0.98
CA VAL A 6 1.01 -24.64 0.45
C VAL A 6 2.24 -25.36 0.98
N ARG A 7 2.75 -24.92 2.13
CA ARG A 7 3.93 -25.55 2.76
C ARG A 7 3.48 -26.67 3.70
N GLU A 8 4.37 -27.63 3.95
CA GLU A 8 4.06 -28.85 4.73
C GLU A 8 3.67 -28.58 6.21
N HIS A 9 4.05 -27.43 6.76
CA HIS A 9 3.74 -27.01 8.14
C HIS A 9 2.77 -25.81 8.22
N GLU A 10 2.00 -25.56 7.17
CA GLU A 10 1.04 -24.45 7.11
C GLU A 10 -0.39 -24.92 7.39
N SER A 11 -1.12 -24.19 8.24
CA SER A 11 -2.57 -24.35 8.34
C SER A 11 -3.26 -23.80 7.08
N ILE A 12 -4.32 -24.46 6.64
CA ILE A 12 -5.13 -24.06 5.48
C ILE A 12 -5.57 -22.58 5.57
N GLU A 13 -5.89 -22.09 6.77
CA GLU A 13 -6.26 -20.68 6.98
C GLU A 13 -5.14 -19.70 6.64
N GLU A 14 -3.90 -20.04 6.96
CA GLU A 14 -2.74 -19.21 6.64
C GLU A 14 -2.49 -19.18 5.13
N ALA A 15 -2.70 -20.31 4.44
CA ALA A 15 -2.58 -20.43 3.00
C ALA A 15 -3.60 -19.51 2.31
N LEU A 16 -4.85 -19.57 2.77
CA LEU A 16 -5.93 -18.71 2.28
C LEU A 16 -5.65 -17.24 2.55
N ARG A 17 -5.07 -16.89 3.71
CA ARG A 17 -4.70 -15.50 4.03
C ARG A 17 -3.61 -14.98 3.09
N ARG A 18 -2.57 -15.79 2.83
CA ARG A 18 -1.52 -15.44 1.86
C ARG A 18 -2.10 -15.31 0.45
N PHE A 19 -3.01 -16.19 0.08
CA PHE A 19 -3.64 -16.20 -1.23
C PHE A 19 -4.50 -14.95 -1.46
N LYS A 20 -5.34 -14.58 -0.49
CA LYS A 20 -6.11 -13.34 -0.52
C LYS A 20 -5.20 -12.12 -0.67
N ARG A 21 -4.06 -12.08 0.04
CA ARG A 21 -3.06 -11.00 -0.12
C ARG A 21 -2.43 -10.99 -1.51
N ALA A 22 -2.09 -12.15 -2.07
CA ALA A 22 -1.53 -12.26 -3.43
C ALA A 22 -2.54 -11.83 -4.51
N LEU A 23 -3.81 -12.21 -4.37
CA LEU A 23 -4.90 -11.74 -5.23
C LEU A 23 -5.09 -10.21 -5.16
N GLN A 24 -5.01 -9.64 -3.96
CA GLN A 24 -5.09 -8.18 -3.80
C GLN A 24 -3.88 -7.46 -4.41
N ARG A 25 -2.65 -7.99 -4.24
CA ARG A 25 -1.43 -7.41 -4.82
C ARG A 25 -1.40 -7.50 -6.33
N SER A 26 -1.78 -8.64 -6.90
CA SER A 26 -1.84 -8.86 -8.34
C SER A 26 -2.91 -7.98 -9.02
N GLY A 27 -3.89 -7.48 -8.26
CA GLY A 27 -4.89 -6.56 -8.78
C GLY A 27 -5.90 -7.20 -9.73
N ILE A 28 -5.90 -8.53 -9.87
CA ILE A 28 -6.76 -9.29 -10.78
C ILE A 28 -8.24 -8.92 -10.59
N LEU A 29 -8.71 -8.81 -9.35
CA LEU A 29 -10.09 -8.41 -9.05
C LEU A 29 -10.40 -6.97 -9.45
N SER A 30 -9.42 -6.07 -9.33
CA SER A 30 -9.58 -4.67 -9.74
C SER A 30 -9.60 -4.54 -11.26
N GLU A 31 -8.80 -5.35 -11.95
CA GLU A 31 -8.79 -5.42 -13.40
C GLU A 31 -10.08 -6.03 -13.96
N ALA A 32 -10.57 -7.12 -13.37
CA ALA A 32 -11.86 -7.71 -13.71
C ALA A 32 -12.98 -6.68 -13.63
N LYS A 33 -13.06 -5.91 -12.53
CA LYS A 33 -14.03 -4.82 -12.37
C LYS A 33 -13.91 -3.75 -13.46
N LYS A 34 -12.69 -3.36 -13.84
CA LYS A 34 -12.43 -2.37 -14.89
C LYS A 34 -12.79 -2.86 -16.30
N ARG A 35 -12.76 -4.18 -16.52
CA ARG A 35 -13.03 -4.83 -17.82
C ARG A 35 -14.47 -5.36 -17.95
N ARG A 36 -15.31 -5.27 -16.90
CA ARG A 36 -16.70 -5.76 -16.92
C ARG A 36 -17.57 -5.13 -18.02
N HIS A 37 -17.26 -3.91 -18.44
CA HIS A 37 -17.97 -3.21 -19.50
C HIS A 37 -16.96 -2.53 -20.42
N TYR A 38 -17.38 -2.30 -21.66
CA TYR A 38 -16.59 -1.48 -22.58
C TYR A 38 -16.52 -0.04 -22.06
N GLU A 39 -15.31 0.50 -22.05
CA GLU A 39 -15.04 1.88 -21.70
C GLU A 39 -14.42 2.57 -22.91
N LYS A 40 -15.02 3.68 -23.34
CA LYS A 40 -14.52 4.48 -24.46
C LYS A 40 -13.05 4.88 -24.21
N PRO A 41 -12.20 4.97 -25.24
CA PRO A 41 -10.78 5.31 -25.08
C PRO A 41 -10.54 6.63 -24.33
N SER A 42 -11.41 7.63 -24.53
CA SER A 42 -11.37 8.93 -23.82
C SER A 42 -11.59 8.77 -22.32
N GLU A 43 -12.64 8.05 -21.91
CA GLU A 43 -12.94 7.76 -20.51
C GLU A 43 -11.82 6.94 -19.85
N LYS A 44 -11.25 5.97 -20.58
CA LYS A 44 -10.09 5.20 -20.12
C LYS A 44 -8.87 6.10 -19.86
N LYS A 45 -8.59 7.06 -20.75
CA LYS A 45 -7.52 8.06 -20.57
C LYS A 45 -7.80 8.96 -19.36
N ARG A 46 -9.03 9.46 -19.22
CA ARG A 46 -9.47 10.30 -18.10
C ARG A 46 -9.32 9.58 -16.75
N ARG A 47 -9.82 8.34 -16.65
CA ARG A 47 -9.69 7.50 -15.44
C ARG A 47 -8.23 7.28 -15.06
N LYS A 48 -7.37 6.93 -16.03
CA LYS A 48 -5.92 6.73 -15.79
C LYS A 48 -5.26 7.99 -15.22
N ARG A 49 -5.57 9.18 -15.77
CA ARG A 49 -5.02 10.46 -15.27
C ARG A 49 -5.41 10.72 -13.82
N ILE A 50 -6.69 10.55 -13.49
CA ILE A 50 -7.23 10.74 -12.13
C ILE A 50 -6.60 9.73 -11.16
N GLU A 51 -6.48 8.46 -11.54
CA GLU A 51 -5.84 7.43 -10.71
C GLU A 51 -4.36 7.74 -10.44
N ALA A 52 -3.62 8.22 -11.45
CA ALA A 52 -2.22 8.60 -11.31
C ALA A 52 -2.04 9.79 -10.36
N GLU A 53 -2.87 10.82 -10.49
CA GLU A 53 -2.85 11.99 -9.60
C GLU A 53 -3.19 11.60 -8.15
N LYS A 54 -4.23 10.79 -7.94
CA LYS A 54 -4.58 10.25 -6.62
C LYS A 54 -3.42 9.46 -6.02
N ARG A 55 -2.72 8.65 -6.81
CA ARG A 55 -1.54 7.88 -6.37
C ARG A 55 -0.39 8.82 -5.98
N ARG A 56 -0.11 9.86 -6.78
CA ARG A 56 0.91 10.88 -6.49
C ARG A 56 0.60 11.61 -5.18
N ARG A 57 -0.64 12.08 -4.99
CA ARG A 57 -1.07 12.76 -3.76
C ARG A 57 -0.91 11.87 -2.53
N LYS A 58 -1.32 10.59 -2.61
CA LYS A 58 -1.13 9.62 -1.52
C LYS A 58 0.34 9.39 -1.19
N ARG A 59 1.21 9.29 -2.20
CA ARG A 59 2.67 9.13 -2.00
C ARG A 59 3.28 10.32 -1.27
N LEU A 60 2.95 11.54 -1.70
CA LEU A 60 3.42 12.77 -1.07
C LEU A 60 2.91 12.90 0.38
N ALA A 61 1.63 12.57 0.63
CA ALA A 61 1.08 12.59 1.98
C ALA A 61 1.78 11.61 2.93
N ARG A 62 2.12 10.40 2.45
CA ARG A 62 2.92 9.41 3.21
C ARG A 62 4.33 9.92 3.49
N ALA A 63 5.00 10.49 2.49
CA ALA A 63 6.33 11.08 2.65
C ALA A 63 6.32 12.24 3.66
N ARG A 64 5.28 13.08 3.65
CA ARG A 64 5.08 14.15 4.63
C ARG A 64 4.86 13.61 6.04
N ARG A 65 4.02 12.58 6.21
CA ARG A 65 3.80 11.93 7.52
C ARG A 65 5.09 11.31 8.07
N GLY A 66 5.82 10.54 7.25
CA GLY A 66 7.10 9.95 7.67
C GLY A 66 8.18 11.00 7.98
N ARG A 67 8.13 12.19 7.35
CA ARG A 67 9.00 13.32 7.72
C ARG A 67 8.60 13.95 9.06
N ILE A 68 7.31 14.08 9.34
CA ILE A 68 6.79 14.58 10.62
C ILE A 68 7.14 13.61 11.77
N GLU A 69 7.04 12.30 11.54
CA GLU A 69 7.41 11.28 12.53
C GLU A 69 8.91 11.28 12.83
N ARG A 70 9.77 11.40 11.80
CA ARG A 70 11.24 11.53 11.99
C ARG A 70 11.67 12.85 12.62
N GLY A 71 10.93 13.94 12.39
CA GLY A 71 11.21 15.26 12.96
C GLY A 71 10.73 15.46 14.40
N ARG A 72 9.97 14.51 14.96
CA ARG A 72 9.49 14.54 16.36
C ARG A 72 10.36 13.71 17.33
N GLY A 73 11.53 13.26 16.86
CA GLY A 73 12.42 12.33 17.58
C GLY A 73 13.59 12.96 18.35
N THR A 74 13.70 14.28 18.47
CA THR A 74 14.78 14.93 19.24
C THR A 74 14.20 15.98 20.19
N GLY A 75 13.85 15.57 21.40
CA GLY A 75 13.26 16.48 22.40
C GLY A 75 13.17 15.95 23.83
N ARG A 76 13.95 14.92 24.21
CA ARG A 76 14.16 14.52 25.61
C ARG A 76 15.57 13.97 25.76
N GLY A 77 16.44 14.68 26.49
CA GLY A 77 17.77 14.18 26.80
C GLY A 77 18.86 15.20 27.11
N ALA A 78 18.53 16.39 27.63
CA ALA A 78 19.54 17.19 28.33
C ALA A 78 19.65 16.65 29.76
N GLY A 79 20.49 15.62 29.94
CA GLY A 79 20.88 15.14 31.26
C GLY A 79 21.68 16.20 31.99
N GLY A 80 21.06 16.82 33.01
CA GLY A 80 21.75 17.63 34.00
C GLY A 80 22.64 16.73 34.85
N ARG A 81 23.92 16.62 34.48
CA ARG A 81 24.97 16.12 35.36
C ARG A 81 25.62 17.30 36.07
N GLY A 82 25.45 17.31 37.40
CA GLY A 82 26.45 17.74 38.38
C GLY A 82 26.78 19.22 38.44
N ARG A 83 26.23 19.91 39.45
CA ARG A 83 26.98 20.91 40.22
C ARG A 83 26.54 20.87 41.68
N ARG A 84 27.51 20.49 42.52
CA ARG A 84 27.62 20.64 43.98
C ARG A 84 26.80 19.68 44.82
#